data_AF-A0A7M3Z5W4-F1
#
_entry.id   AF-A0A7M3Z5W4-F1
#
_cell.length_a   1.000
_cell.length_b   1.000
_cell.length_c   1.000
_cell.angle_alpha   90.00
_cell.angle_beta   90.00
_cell.angle_gamma   90.00
#
_symmetry.space_group_name_H-M   'P 1'
#
loop_
_entity.id
_entity.type
_entity.pdbx_description
1 polymer ?
#
loop_
_entity_poly.entity_id
_entity_poly.type
_entity_poly.pdbx_seq_one_letter_code
_entity_poly.pdbx_strand_id
1 'polypeptide(L)'
;MVDRGWANIYSLTDDQIQKLDEAERQMEMHDLSGAEEVLLAMLEEDSECIPVLSNLGNLYGKYLSEFERAVEYYSKVLELEPDNAWARDERRRYQRYSSYD
;
A
#
# COMPACT_ATOMS: atom_id res chain seq x y z
N MET A 1 14.71 -8.82 17.15
CA MET A 1 13.40 -9.06 16.50
C MET A 1 12.80 -7.70 16.27
N VAL A 2 12.57 -7.32 15.01
CA VAL A 2 11.92 -6.05 14.67
C VAL A 2 10.51 -6.12 15.25
N ASP A 3 10.17 -5.17 16.12
CA ASP A 3 8.83 -5.05 16.68
C ASP A 3 7.92 -4.54 15.57
N ARG A 4 7.20 -5.46 14.93
CA ARG A 4 6.29 -5.13 13.84
C ARG A 4 5.05 -4.52 14.48
N GLY A 5 4.79 -3.24 14.19
CA GLY A 5 3.64 -2.49 14.71
C GLY A 5 2.26 -3.02 14.28
N TRP A 6 2.23 -4.13 13.55
CA TRP A 6 1.02 -4.78 13.07
C TRP A 6 1.14 -6.30 13.24
N ALA A 7 0.05 -6.95 13.65
CA ALA A 7 -0.04 -8.40 13.69
C ALA A 7 -0.17 -8.92 12.25
N ASN A 8 0.53 -10.02 11.91
CA ASN A 8 0.39 -10.70 10.62
C ASN A 8 -0.97 -11.40 10.48
N ILE A 9 -2.04 -10.60 10.37
CA ILE A 9 -3.42 -11.06 10.24
C ILE A 9 -3.72 -11.61 8.84
N TYR A 10 -2.87 -11.30 7.86
CA TYR A 10 -2.98 -11.73 6.46
C TYR A 10 -2.17 -13.00 6.15
N SER A 11 -1.61 -13.66 7.16
CA SER A 11 -0.85 -14.92 7.02
C SER A 11 0.31 -14.83 6.00
N LEU A 12 0.96 -13.67 5.91
CA LEU A 12 2.12 -13.48 5.04
C LEU A 12 3.28 -14.40 5.45
N THR A 13 4.04 -14.86 4.47
CA THR A 13 5.30 -15.58 4.69
C THR A 13 6.39 -14.64 5.21
N ASP A 14 7.43 -15.21 5.84
CA ASP A 14 8.57 -14.41 6.31
C ASP A 14 9.25 -13.61 5.18
N ASP A 15 9.29 -14.16 3.96
CA ASP A 15 9.81 -13.48 2.77
C ASP A 15 8.95 -12.28 2.37
N GLN A 16 7.62 -12.46 2.30
CA GLN A 16 6.68 -11.38 2.00
C GLN A 16 6.75 -10.26 3.03
N ILE A 17 6.88 -10.61 4.32
CA ILE A 17 7.02 -9.60 5.37
C ILE A 17 8.35 -8.84 5.21
N GLN A 18 9.45 -9.53 4.90
CA GLN A 18 10.74 -8.87 4.66
C GLN A 18 10.70 -7.94 3.44
N LYS A 19 10.03 -8.34 2.36
CA LYS A 19 9.83 -7.51 1.16
C LYS A 19 9.00 -6.26 1.48
N LEU A 20 7.93 -6.37 2.28
CA LEU A 20 7.16 -5.22 2.75
C LEU A 20 7.98 -4.29 3.64
N ASP A 21 8.72 -4.85 4.62
CA ASP A 21 9.61 -4.08 5.50
C ASP A 21 10.71 -3.35 4.69
N GLU A 22 11.15 -3.93 3.57
CA GLU A 22 12.09 -3.30 2.63
C GLU A 22 11.43 -2.16 1.84
N ALA A 23 10.26 -2.39 1.25
CA ALA A 23 9.53 -1.36 0.50
C ALA A 23 9.17 -0.15 1.38
N GLU A 24 8.75 -0.39 2.62
CA GLU A 24 8.45 0.67 3.59
C GLU A 24 9.71 1.50 3.92
N ARG A 25 10.85 0.85 4.16
CA ARG A 25 12.12 1.55 4.36
C ARG A 25 12.55 2.34 3.13
N GLN A 26 12.38 1.79 1.93
CA GLN A 26 12.70 2.49 0.69
C GLN A 26 11.84 3.75 0.52
N MET A 27 10.54 3.69 0.82
CA MET A 27 9.67 4.88 0.86
C MET A 27 10.18 5.93 1.86
N GLU A 28 10.57 5.53 3.07
CA GLU A 28 11.15 6.44 4.07
C GLU A 28 12.47 7.07 3.64
N MET A 29 13.30 6.32 2.90
CA MET A 29 14.57 6.78 2.34
C MET A 29 14.40 7.58 1.03
N HIS A 30 13.16 7.85 0.59
CA HIS A 30 12.85 8.47 -0.70
C HIS A 30 13.32 7.67 -1.94
N ASP A 31 13.62 6.39 -1.80
CA ASP A 31 13.83 5.48 -2.91
C ASP A 31 12.47 4.95 -3.41
N LEU A 32 11.71 5.84 -4.07
CA LEU A 32 10.34 5.55 -4.47
C LEU A 32 10.26 4.53 -5.62
N SER A 33 11.24 4.55 -6.52
CA SER A 33 11.34 3.58 -7.62
C SER A 33 11.60 2.17 -7.11
N GLY A 34 12.54 2.01 -6.15
CA GLY A 34 12.80 0.72 -5.54
C GLY A 34 11.56 0.18 -4.81
N ALA A 35 10.89 1.04 -4.04
CA ALA A 35 9.67 0.66 -3.32
C ALA A 35 8.57 0.21 -4.28
N GLU A 36 8.38 0.94 -5.38
CA GLU A 36 7.41 0.59 -6.43
C GLU A 36 7.73 -0.79 -7.04
N GLU A 37 8.98 -1.04 -7.39
CA GLU A 37 9.43 -2.31 -7.99
C GLU A 37 9.15 -3.50 -7.07
N VAL A 38 9.53 -3.39 -5.79
CA VAL A 38 9.29 -4.45 -4.80
C VAL A 38 7.80 -4.71 -4.63
N LEU A 39 6.99 -3.66 -4.47
CA LEU A 39 5.55 -3.80 -4.24
C LEU A 39 4.83 -4.35 -5.47
N LEU A 40 5.20 -3.93 -6.69
CA LEU A 40 4.61 -4.47 -7.91
C LEU A 40 5.00 -5.94 -8.12
N ALA A 41 6.24 -6.33 -7.85
CA ALA A 41 6.65 -7.73 -7.92
C ALA A 41 5.86 -8.60 -6.93
N MET A 42 5.63 -8.11 -5.70
CA MET A 42 4.77 -8.80 -4.75
C MET A 42 3.31 -8.90 -5.22
N LEU A 43 2.80 -7.86 -5.89
CA LEU A 43 1.44 -7.85 -6.44
C LEU A 43 1.29 -8.83 -7.63
N GLU A 44 2.35 -9.07 -8.39
CA GLU A 44 2.35 -10.10 -9.45
C GLU A 44 2.29 -11.52 -8.87
N GLU A 45 2.89 -11.76 -7.71
CA GLU A 45 2.80 -13.04 -6.99
C GLU A 45 1.39 -13.27 -6.40
N ASP A 46 0.79 -12.21 -5.86
CA ASP A 46 -0.57 -12.22 -5.31
C ASP A 46 -1.27 -10.88 -5.55
N SER A 47 -2.16 -10.85 -6.54
CA SER A 47 -2.88 -9.64 -6.95
C SER A 47 -3.90 -9.15 -5.93
N GLU A 48 -4.26 -9.97 -4.94
CA GLU A 48 -5.25 -9.67 -3.91
C GLU A 48 -4.60 -9.45 -2.52
N CYS A 49 -3.27 -9.34 -2.46
CA CYS A 49 -2.55 -9.10 -1.22
C CYS A 49 -2.84 -7.70 -0.65
N ILE A 50 -3.75 -7.64 0.34
CA ILE A 50 -4.23 -6.39 0.96
C ILE A 50 -3.11 -5.50 1.52
N PRO A 51 -2.08 -6.02 2.22
CA PRO A 51 -0.93 -5.22 2.66
C PRO A 51 -0.17 -4.56 1.50
N VAL A 52 0.01 -5.27 0.39
CA VAL A 52 0.72 -4.76 -0.80
C VAL A 52 -0.11 -3.67 -1.48
N LEU A 53 -1.41 -3.93 -1.69
CA LEU A 53 -2.34 -2.93 -2.24
C LEU A 53 -2.38 -1.66 -1.39
N SER A 54 -2.40 -1.81 -0.06
CA SER A 54 -2.39 -0.68 0.89
C SER A 54 -1.09 0.12 0.80
N ASN A 55 0.06 -0.57 0.72
CA ASN A 55 1.36 0.08 0.57
C ASN A 55 1.53 0.78 -0.78
N LEU A 56 1.04 0.21 -1.89
CA LEU A 56 0.98 0.89 -3.19
C LEU A 56 0.10 2.14 -3.12
N GLY A 57 -1.09 2.05 -2.50
CA GLY A 57 -1.96 3.21 -2.27
C GLY A 57 -1.25 4.33 -1.49
N ASN A 58 -0.48 3.98 -0.47
CA ASN A 58 0.32 4.93 0.30
C ASN A 58 1.48 5.52 -0.53
N LEU A 59 2.21 4.71 -1.29
CA LEU A 59 3.28 5.15 -2.18
C LEU A 59 2.77 6.23 -3.16
N TYR A 60 1.73 5.91 -3.94
CA TYR A 60 1.20 6.85 -4.94
C TYR A 60 0.60 8.09 -4.30
N GLY A 61 -0.16 7.93 -3.22
CA GLY A 61 -0.88 9.04 -2.63
C GLY A 61 0.00 9.97 -1.80
N LYS A 62 0.81 9.42 -0.90
CA LYS A 62 1.60 10.19 0.07
C LYS A 62 2.93 10.66 -0.50
N TYR A 63 3.59 9.84 -1.32
CA TYR A 63 4.96 10.14 -1.78
C TYR A 63 5.00 10.68 -3.21
N LEU A 64 4.18 10.14 -4.13
CA LEU A 64 4.18 10.56 -5.54
C LEU A 64 3.12 11.62 -5.87
N SER A 65 2.15 11.85 -4.99
CA SER A 65 0.98 12.72 -5.24
C SER A 65 0.15 12.30 -6.47
N GLU A 66 0.23 11.04 -6.86
CA GLU A 66 -0.59 10.44 -7.93
C GLU A 66 -1.92 9.95 -7.32
N PHE A 67 -2.81 10.91 -7.04
CA PHE A 67 -4.00 10.70 -6.22
C PHE A 67 -4.99 9.72 -6.86
N GLU A 68 -5.14 9.73 -8.19
CA GLU A 68 -6.02 8.82 -8.92
C GLU A 68 -5.60 7.37 -8.73
N ARG A 69 -4.30 7.08 -8.84
CA ARG A 69 -3.75 5.73 -8.62
C ARG A 69 -3.91 5.32 -7.17
N ALA A 70 -3.64 6.21 -6.22
CA ALA A 70 -3.88 5.93 -4.81
C ALA A 70 -5.34 5.51 -4.55
N VAL A 71 -6.29 6.26 -5.13
CA VAL A 71 -7.73 5.93 -5.04
C VAL A 71 -8.04 4.57 -5.66
N GLU A 72 -7.42 4.21 -6.79
CA GLU A 72 -7.59 2.89 -7.41
C GLU A 72 -7.16 1.77 -6.46
N TYR A 73 -5.95 1.84 -5.90
CA TYR A 73 -5.45 0.79 -5.01
C TYR A 73 -6.27 0.67 -3.72
N TYR A 74 -6.65 1.79 -3.08
CA TYR A 74 -7.54 1.73 -1.92
C TYR A 74 -8.96 1.25 -2.28
N SER A 75 -9.40 1.42 -3.52
CA SER A 75 -10.68 0.86 -3.97
C SER A 75 -10.59 -0.67 -4.06
N LYS A 76 -9.49 -1.22 -4.59
CA LYS A 76 -9.23 -2.67 -4.60
C LYS A 76 -9.19 -3.25 -3.18
N VAL A 77 -8.53 -2.57 -2.23
CA VAL A 77 -8.57 -2.98 -0.81
C VAL A 77 -10.00 -3.06 -0.30
N LEU A 78 -10.86 -2.09 -0.61
CA LEU A 78 -12.25 -2.06 -0.15
C LEU A 78 -13.17 -3.04 -0.90
N GLU A 79 -12.79 -3.53 -2.08
CA GLU A 79 -13.47 -4.63 -2.76
C GLU A 79 -13.24 -5.95 -2.03
N LEU A 80 -12.03 -6.16 -1.49
CA LEU A 80 -11.63 -7.36 -0.75
C LEU A 80 -12.06 -7.29 0.74
N GLU A 81 -11.89 -6.12 1.36
CA GLU A 81 -12.28 -5.83 2.74
C GLU A 81 -13.14 -4.57 2.83
N PRO A 82 -14.47 -4.71 2.63
CA PRO A 82 -15.39 -3.59 2.68
C PRO A 82 -15.42 -2.85 4.01
N ASP A 83 -15.01 -3.49 5.10
CA ASP A 83 -14.98 -2.97 6.46
C ASP A 83 -13.64 -2.30 6.85
N ASN A 84 -12.62 -2.35 5.99
CA ASN A 84 -11.31 -1.73 6.21
C ASN A 84 -11.44 -0.19 6.34
N ALA A 85 -11.53 0.28 7.59
CA ALA A 85 -11.77 1.68 7.90
C ALA A 85 -10.61 2.58 7.43
N TRP A 86 -9.38 2.08 7.52
CA TRP A 86 -8.18 2.79 7.09
C TRP A 86 -8.20 3.06 5.58
N ALA A 87 -8.40 2.03 4.77
CA ALA A 87 -8.49 2.18 3.31
C ALA A 87 -9.64 3.10 2.89
N ARG A 88 -10.77 3.05 3.61
CA ARG A 88 -11.91 3.96 3.38
C ARG A 88 -11.53 5.42 3.61
N ASP A 89 -10.80 5.70 4.69
CA ASP A 89 -10.41 7.06 5.06
C ASP A 89 -9.32 7.61 4.14
N GLU A 90 -8.32 6.80 3.79
CA GLU A 90 -7.27 7.17 2.83
C GLU A 90 -7.84 7.38 1.42
N ARG A 91 -8.71 6.49 0.93
CA ARG A 91 -9.41 6.70 -0.35
C ARG A 91 -10.17 8.02 -0.36
N ARG A 92 -10.95 8.31 0.69
CA ARG A 92 -11.70 9.58 0.81
C ARG A 92 -10.77 10.79 0.85
N ARG A 93 -9.59 10.67 1.47
CA ARG A 93 -8.58 11.74 1.48
C ARG A 93 -8.11 12.05 0.07
N TYR A 94 -7.65 11.04 -0.67
CA TYR A 94 -7.10 11.22 -2.02
C TYR A 94 -8.16 11.58 -3.06
N GLN A 95 -9.40 11.10 -2.92
CA GLN A 95 -10.52 11.55 -3.75
C GLN A 95 -10.73 13.06 -3.66
N ARG A 96 -10.57 13.66 -2.47
CA ARG A 96 -10.66 15.12 -2.33
C ARG A 96 -9.53 15.80 -3.09
N TYR A 97 -8.29 15.32 -2.96
CA TYR A 97 -7.14 15.92 -3.65
C TYR A 97 -7.24 15.83 -5.17
N SER A 98 -7.70 14.70 -5.71
CA SER A 98 -7.96 14.51 -7.15
C SER A 98 -9.06 15.45 -7.69
N SER A 99 -10.00 15.89 -6.84
CA SER A 99 -11.10 16.79 -7.24
C SER A 99 -10.77 18.29 -7.21
N TYR A 100 -9.59 18.67 -6.71
CA TYR A 100 -9.11 20.05 -6.76
C TYR A 100 -8.27 20.25 -8.03
N ASP A 101 -8.96 20.51 -9.16
CA ASP A 101 -8.38 21.16 -10.35
C ASP A 101 -8.36 22.69 -10.16
#